data_AF-A0AA97D2N9-F1
#
_entry.id   AF-A0AA97D2N9-F1
#
_cell.length_a   1.000
_cell.length_b   1.000
_cell.length_c   1.000
_cell.angle_alpha   90.00
_cell.angle_beta   90.00
_cell.angle_gamma   90.00
#
_symmetry.space_group_name_H-M   'P 1'
#
loop_
_entity.id
_entity.type
_entity.pdbx_description
1 polymer ?
#
loop_
_entity_poly.entity_id
_entity_poly.type
_entity_poly.pdbx_seq_one_letter_code
_entity_poly.pdbx_strand_id
1 'polypeptide(L)'
;MACLPVPYPDELLYSVIARYGVYAGITSPKQLLDEVFQNRKIIASVAFQGHLSQISAHYQGNADLTPYKLLQGHTLFSLYSSFVHPNIAAQAKHELLTDCRHSAEVQLGKAASKVKSPHYLRYCPFCVTAQVEQYGEPFWTRRWQLPGLSVCAEHGAQLINSPILISEAHRHQFTALSPNVLLHSTPNLTNSKISMITAYAQQLLNLAERLIHPAQWSYFYQDLAYQLGFVRGKHVLHELIANLVLGYWGSHTLSSFGIAVSKEDTNWLTCLFRKHRKSFSYLQHLLIWQACYEQKLDIANILSTASALPHTPYEDIPISTEPVVVDQTRRRKWQRVVAKFGVQGARTKGFAGLYTWLYRHDNTWLMQFNQNSAKLTVIKTNKADWPIRDKRYARRLIFLRNKLEMQLNVGRNTRSWFCIHANIPLSQIKNLEKLPLCKLFFNKYCETIEEYQCRRIAVACIRCITKHQILRTWRIERMAGLNEKRTRPLASQLLGFAVKYVPS
;
A
#
# COMPACT_ATOMS: atom_id res chain seq x y z
N MET A 1 46.09 -1.18 -0.30
CA MET A 1 44.89 -0.38 -0.58
C MET A 1 44.30 -0.91 -1.88
N ALA A 2 43.00 -1.17 -1.93
CA ALA A 2 42.35 -1.61 -3.16
C ALA A 2 42.24 -0.41 -4.10
N CYS A 3 42.62 -0.57 -5.37
CA CYS A 3 42.46 0.48 -6.38
C CYS A 3 41.05 0.38 -6.99
N LEU A 4 40.03 0.85 -6.24
CA LEU A 4 38.65 0.81 -6.72
C LEU A 4 38.48 1.70 -7.97
N PRO A 5 37.72 1.25 -8.98
CA PRO A 5 37.41 2.08 -10.13
C PRO A 5 36.53 3.26 -9.73
N VAL A 6 36.70 4.39 -10.41
CA VAL A 6 35.84 5.56 -10.20
C VAL A 6 34.40 5.18 -10.58
N PRO A 7 33.40 5.39 -9.69
CA PRO A 7 32.01 5.10 -10.01
C PRO A 7 31.49 5.91 -11.20
N TYR A 8 30.78 5.27 -12.13
CA TYR A 8 30.07 5.97 -13.20
C TYR A 8 28.82 6.67 -12.68
N PRO A 9 28.28 7.67 -13.40
CA PRO A 9 27.02 8.30 -13.03
C PRO A 9 25.89 7.28 -12.85
N ASP A 10 25.20 7.38 -11.72
CA ASP A 10 24.09 6.49 -11.33
C ASP A 10 24.46 5.00 -11.13
N GLU A 11 25.75 4.65 -11.11
CA GLU A 11 26.24 3.31 -10.81
C GLU A 11 26.00 2.92 -9.34
N LEU A 12 25.69 1.66 -9.07
CA LEU A 12 25.60 1.15 -7.71
C LEU A 12 26.98 0.90 -7.09
N LEU A 13 27.16 1.14 -5.79
CA LEU A 13 28.37 0.68 -5.08
C LEU A 13 28.58 -0.83 -5.19
N TYR A 14 27.49 -1.61 -5.23
CA TYR A 14 27.54 -3.03 -5.53
C TYR A 14 28.26 -3.32 -6.86
N SER A 15 27.98 -2.52 -7.89
CA SER A 15 28.60 -2.65 -9.23
C SER A 15 30.08 -2.28 -9.20
N VAL A 16 30.42 -1.17 -8.55
CA VAL A 16 31.80 -0.68 -8.44
C VAL A 16 32.71 -1.72 -7.80
N ILE A 17 32.28 -2.28 -6.66
CA ILE A 17 33.02 -3.33 -5.95
C ILE A 17 33.12 -4.60 -6.80
N ALA A 18 32.05 -4.94 -7.53
CA ALA A 18 32.05 -6.11 -8.40
C ALA A 18 33.03 -5.95 -9.58
N ARG A 19 33.08 -4.76 -10.20
CA ARG A 19 34.02 -4.43 -11.28
C ARG A 19 35.46 -4.46 -10.80
N TYR A 20 35.74 -3.93 -9.61
CA TYR A 20 37.06 -4.06 -9.00
C TYR A 20 37.49 -5.53 -8.88
N GLY A 21 36.58 -6.41 -8.42
CA GLY A 21 36.86 -7.85 -8.37
C GLY A 21 37.25 -8.44 -9.72
N VAL A 22 36.62 -7.99 -10.82
CA VAL A 22 36.98 -8.40 -12.18
C VAL A 22 38.36 -7.84 -12.58
N TYR A 23 38.61 -6.55 -12.36
CA TYR A 23 39.87 -5.90 -12.74
C TYR A 23 41.08 -6.49 -12.02
N ALA A 24 40.90 -6.86 -10.75
CA ALA A 24 41.93 -7.48 -9.93
C ALA A 24 42.00 -9.02 -10.10
N GLY A 25 41.13 -9.63 -10.93
CA GLY A 25 41.11 -11.08 -11.14
C GLY A 25 40.69 -11.89 -9.90
N ILE A 26 39.94 -11.28 -8.98
CA ILE A 26 39.54 -11.90 -7.71
C ILE A 26 38.32 -12.79 -7.93
N THR A 27 38.52 -14.09 -7.77
CA THR A 27 37.44 -15.09 -7.89
C THR A 27 36.78 -15.42 -6.55
N SER A 28 37.49 -15.20 -5.43
CA SER A 28 36.98 -15.49 -4.09
C SER A 28 36.22 -14.28 -3.51
N PRO A 29 34.93 -14.42 -3.17
CA PRO A 29 34.19 -13.33 -2.51
C PRO A 29 34.83 -12.90 -1.20
N LYS A 30 35.47 -13.81 -0.45
CA LYS A 30 36.11 -13.46 0.82
C LYS A 30 37.39 -12.66 0.63
N GLN A 31 38.18 -12.96 -0.41
CA GLN A 31 39.35 -12.16 -0.75
C GLN A 31 38.94 -10.74 -1.13
N LEU A 32 37.90 -10.59 -1.97
CA LEU A 32 37.38 -9.27 -2.34
C LEU A 32 36.97 -8.46 -1.11
N LEU A 33 36.33 -9.11 -0.14
CA LEU A 33 35.95 -8.46 1.11
C LEU A 33 37.15 -8.08 2.00
N ASP A 34 38.23 -8.87 2.01
CA ASP A 34 39.47 -8.53 2.72
C ASP A 34 40.12 -7.30 2.11
N GLU A 35 40.21 -7.23 0.79
CA GLU A 35 40.85 -6.12 0.10
C GLU A 35 40.08 -4.80 0.24
N VAL A 36 38.74 -4.86 0.12
CA VAL A 36 37.90 -3.66 0.13
C VAL A 36 37.54 -3.21 1.55
N PHE A 37 37.28 -4.14 2.48
CA PHE A 37 36.74 -3.80 3.80
C PHE A 37 37.59 -4.30 4.98
N GLN A 38 38.63 -5.10 4.71
CA GLN A 38 39.38 -5.82 5.75
C GLN A 38 38.45 -6.63 6.67
N ASN A 39 37.33 -7.12 6.11
CA ASN A 39 36.26 -7.76 6.87
C ASN A 39 35.48 -8.77 6.03
N ARG A 40 35.67 -10.06 6.32
CA ARG A 40 35.01 -11.17 5.63
C ARG A 40 33.50 -11.31 5.89
N LYS A 41 32.91 -10.54 6.79
CA LYS A 41 31.50 -10.68 7.22
C LYS A 41 30.56 -9.68 6.53
N ILE A 42 31.08 -8.79 5.69
CA ILE A 42 30.33 -7.76 4.99
C ILE A 42 29.28 -8.38 4.06
N ILE A 43 28.07 -7.84 4.11
CA ILE A 43 26.98 -8.25 3.22
C ILE A 43 27.03 -7.37 1.96
N ALA A 44 26.91 -7.99 0.80
CA ALA A 44 26.76 -7.31 -0.47
C ALA A 44 25.32 -6.80 -0.62
N SER A 45 25.07 -5.54 -0.22
CA SER A 45 23.74 -4.94 -0.34
C SER A 45 23.63 -4.16 -1.65
N VAL A 46 22.64 -4.52 -2.46
CA VAL A 46 22.29 -3.79 -3.68
C VAL A 46 21.67 -2.42 -3.36
N ALA A 47 20.88 -2.31 -2.29
CA ALA A 47 20.14 -1.09 -1.98
C ALA A 47 20.96 -0.11 -1.13
N PHE A 48 21.60 -0.61 -0.06
CA PHE A 48 22.27 0.19 0.95
C PHE A 48 23.61 -0.43 1.33
N GLN A 49 24.55 -0.45 0.39
CA GLN A 49 25.92 -0.82 0.72
C GLN A 49 26.45 0.15 1.79
N GLY A 50 26.89 -0.37 2.93
CA GLY A 50 27.44 0.42 4.04
C GLY A 50 28.96 0.41 4.06
N HIS A 51 29.55 0.84 5.18
CA HIS A 51 31.00 1.02 5.33
C HIS A 51 31.54 2.06 4.33
N LEU A 52 30.78 3.15 4.15
CA LEU A 52 31.10 4.16 3.15
C LEU A 52 32.38 4.93 3.47
N SER A 53 32.76 5.03 4.75
CA SER A 53 34.06 5.58 5.15
C SER A 53 35.21 4.72 4.65
N GLN A 54 35.17 3.40 4.85
CA GLN A 54 36.13 2.47 4.25
C GLN A 54 36.17 2.52 2.72
N ILE A 55 35.01 2.53 2.06
CA ILE A 55 34.96 2.61 0.59
C ILE A 55 35.59 3.93 0.11
N SER A 56 35.23 5.06 0.74
CA SER A 56 35.75 6.38 0.39
C SER A 56 37.26 6.49 0.59
N ALA A 57 37.82 5.80 1.60
CA ALA A 57 39.26 5.81 1.87
C ALA A 57 40.11 5.27 0.72
N HIS A 58 39.58 4.39 -0.14
CA HIS A 58 40.28 3.89 -1.33
C HIS A 58 40.46 4.94 -2.43
N TYR A 59 39.70 6.04 -2.39
CA TYR A 59 39.80 7.15 -3.35
C TYR A 59 40.66 8.33 -2.85
N GLN A 60 41.42 8.13 -1.76
CA GLN A 60 42.41 9.06 -1.20
C GLN A 60 42.10 10.57 -1.40
N GLY A 61 41.16 11.11 -0.62
CA GLY A 61 40.92 12.56 -0.58
C GLY A 61 40.20 13.13 -1.80
N ASN A 62 39.69 12.30 -2.72
CA ASN A 62 38.82 12.76 -3.80
C ASN A 62 37.55 13.42 -3.23
N ALA A 63 37.45 14.75 -3.42
CA ALA A 63 36.35 15.58 -2.90
C ALA A 63 34.98 15.20 -3.50
N ASP A 64 34.95 14.47 -4.62
CA ASP A 64 33.73 13.99 -5.26
C ASP A 64 33.29 12.60 -4.80
N LEU A 65 34.14 11.87 -4.08
CA LEU A 65 33.85 10.51 -3.59
C LEU A 65 33.90 10.43 -2.07
N THR A 66 33.36 11.46 -1.40
CA THR A 66 33.17 11.45 0.06
C THR A 66 32.09 10.43 0.46
N PRO A 67 32.08 9.95 1.72
CA PRO A 67 31.06 9.00 2.17
C PRO A 67 29.62 9.50 1.93
N TYR A 68 29.39 10.81 2.07
CA TYR A 68 28.09 11.43 1.82
C TYR A 68 27.71 11.44 0.33
N LYS A 69 28.66 11.79 -0.56
CA LYS A 69 28.42 11.75 -2.01
C LYS A 69 28.20 10.31 -2.49
N LEU A 70 28.94 9.34 -1.96
CA LEU A 70 28.71 7.91 -2.23
C LEU A 70 27.32 7.45 -1.77
N LEU A 71 26.89 7.86 -0.58
CA LEU A 71 25.55 7.56 -0.08
C LEU A 71 24.47 8.08 -1.04
N GLN A 72 24.57 9.34 -1.46
CA GLN A 72 23.55 10.00 -2.29
C GLN A 72 23.57 9.55 -3.75
N GLY A 73 24.75 9.34 -4.32
CA GLY A 73 24.95 9.09 -5.76
C GLY A 73 24.99 7.61 -6.13
N HIS A 74 25.26 6.71 -5.18
CA HIS A 74 25.56 5.31 -5.48
C HIS A 74 24.82 4.29 -4.59
N THR A 75 23.84 4.76 -3.80
CA THR A 75 22.90 3.91 -3.05
C THR A 75 21.44 4.32 -3.31
N LEU A 76 20.49 3.52 -2.85
CA LEU A 76 19.07 3.85 -2.89
C LEU A 76 18.59 4.67 -1.68
N PHE A 77 19.49 5.15 -0.79
CA PHE A 77 19.12 5.82 0.46
C PHE A 77 18.15 6.99 0.27
N SER A 78 18.39 7.85 -0.74
CA SER A 78 17.55 9.01 -1.07
C SER A 78 16.10 8.65 -1.38
N LEU A 79 15.85 7.42 -1.82
CA LEU A 79 14.51 6.92 -2.09
C LEU A 79 13.68 6.70 -0.82
N TYR A 80 14.32 6.57 0.35
CA TYR A 80 13.68 6.19 1.60
C TYR A 80 13.73 7.29 2.67
N SER A 81 14.80 8.06 2.72
CA SER A 81 15.11 8.97 3.83
C SER A 81 14.00 9.98 4.12
N SER A 82 13.33 10.52 3.10
CA SER A 82 12.22 11.48 3.26
C SER A 82 10.88 10.87 3.69
N PHE A 83 10.76 9.54 3.75
CA PHE A 83 9.49 8.85 4.04
C PHE A 83 9.50 8.08 5.37
N VAL A 84 10.59 8.17 6.11
CA VAL A 84 10.73 7.62 7.46
C VAL A 84 10.90 8.74 8.49
N HIS A 85 10.79 8.40 9.77
CA HIS A 85 11.02 9.39 10.82
C HIS A 85 12.46 9.96 10.73
N PRO A 86 12.67 11.28 10.87
CA PRO A 86 14.01 11.89 10.77
C PRO A 86 15.09 11.23 11.63
N ASN A 87 14.78 10.88 12.88
CA ASN A 87 15.72 10.15 13.75
C ASN A 87 16.11 8.77 13.18
N ILE A 88 15.18 8.06 12.53
CA ILE A 88 15.46 6.77 11.89
C ILE A 88 16.35 6.97 10.66
N ALA A 89 16.05 7.98 9.83
CA ALA A 89 16.89 8.33 8.69
C ALA A 89 18.31 8.72 9.11
N ALA A 90 18.44 9.54 10.16
CA ALA A 90 19.73 9.96 10.69
C ALA A 90 20.54 8.78 11.26
N GLN A 91 19.90 7.87 12.00
CA GLN A 91 20.54 6.66 12.52
C GLN A 91 21.00 5.74 11.38
N ALA A 92 20.13 5.44 10.42
CA ALA A 92 20.47 4.60 9.27
C ALA A 92 21.61 5.21 8.44
N LYS A 93 21.59 6.54 8.25
CA LYS A 93 22.66 7.29 7.59
C LYS A 93 23.98 7.16 8.35
N HIS A 94 23.98 7.36 9.66
CA HIS A 94 25.17 7.21 10.49
C HIS A 94 25.76 5.78 10.38
N GLU A 95 24.91 4.75 10.47
CA GLU A 95 25.35 3.36 10.36
C GLU A 95 25.90 3.01 8.96
N LEU A 96 25.32 3.57 7.89
CA LEU A 96 25.84 3.36 6.53
C LEU A 96 27.18 4.06 6.31
N LEU A 97 27.34 5.26 6.89
CA LEU A 97 28.57 6.05 6.76
C LEU A 97 29.72 5.45 7.56
N THR A 98 29.44 4.90 8.73
CA THR A 98 30.44 4.32 9.63
C THR A 98 30.77 2.87 9.29
N ASP A 99 31.89 2.38 9.82
CA ASP A 99 32.36 1.02 9.54
C ASP A 99 31.78 -0.03 10.51
N CYS A 100 30.53 0.18 10.93
CA CYS A 100 29.84 -0.71 11.85
C CYS A 100 28.84 -1.61 11.12
N ARG A 101 28.41 -2.68 11.80
CA ARG A 101 27.29 -3.47 11.28
C ARG A 101 26.03 -2.61 11.30
N HIS A 102 25.47 -2.35 10.13
CA HIS A 102 24.23 -1.59 10.01
C HIS A 102 23.01 -2.47 9.84
N SER A 103 21.85 -1.90 10.14
CA SER A 103 20.53 -2.52 9.93
C SER A 103 19.62 -1.64 9.08
N ALA A 104 20.20 -0.82 8.20
CA ALA A 104 19.51 0.19 7.40
C ALA A 104 18.31 -0.37 6.62
N GLU A 105 18.39 -1.59 6.10
CA GLU A 105 17.25 -2.24 5.40
C GLU A 105 16.02 -2.42 6.30
N VAL A 106 16.22 -2.72 7.58
CA VAL A 106 15.14 -2.89 8.56
C VAL A 106 14.67 -1.53 9.05
N GLN A 107 15.60 -0.64 9.41
CA GLN A 107 15.31 0.69 9.92
C GLN A 107 14.52 1.54 8.91
N LEU A 108 14.96 1.54 7.65
CA LEU A 108 14.29 2.27 6.56
C LEU A 108 13.00 1.57 6.09
N GLY A 109 12.61 0.47 6.72
CA GLY A 109 11.35 -0.22 6.47
C GLY A 109 11.29 -0.97 5.13
N LYS A 110 12.43 -1.20 4.46
CA LYS A 110 12.49 -1.95 3.18
C LYS A 110 11.91 -3.35 3.34
N ALA A 111 12.26 -4.07 4.41
CA ALA A 111 11.77 -5.42 4.68
C ALA A 111 10.25 -5.48 4.95
N ALA A 112 9.73 -4.49 5.67
CA ALA A 112 8.30 -4.39 6.02
C ALA A 112 7.44 -3.74 4.91
N SER A 113 8.07 -3.24 3.85
CA SER A 113 7.38 -2.54 2.76
C SER A 113 6.40 -3.46 2.01
N LYS A 114 5.26 -2.89 1.63
CA LYS A 114 4.34 -3.52 0.68
C LYS A 114 4.97 -3.59 -0.72
N VAL A 115 5.79 -2.59 -1.05
CA VAL A 115 6.51 -2.50 -2.31
C VAL A 115 7.74 -3.39 -2.24
N LYS A 116 7.73 -4.45 -3.03
CA LYS A 116 8.78 -5.47 -2.99
C LYS A 116 10.00 -5.04 -3.78
N SER A 117 11.16 -5.33 -3.20
CA SER A 117 12.45 -5.22 -3.90
C SER A 117 12.55 -6.30 -4.97
N PRO A 118 13.29 -6.06 -6.06
CA PRO A 118 13.49 -7.08 -7.08
C PRO A 118 14.21 -8.31 -6.48
N HIS A 119 13.84 -9.49 -6.95
CA HIS A 119 14.50 -10.74 -6.54
C HIS A 119 15.78 -11.03 -7.33
N TYR A 120 15.89 -10.48 -8.53
CA TYR A 120 17.05 -10.60 -9.40
C TYR A 120 17.61 -9.21 -9.68
N LEU A 121 18.92 -9.10 -9.93
CA LEU A 121 19.46 -7.88 -10.51
C LEU A 121 18.86 -7.67 -11.90
N ARG A 122 18.43 -6.45 -12.17
CA ARG A 122 17.76 -6.12 -13.43
C ARG A 122 18.59 -5.20 -14.29
N TYR A 123 18.38 -5.24 -15.59
CA TYR A 123 19.00 -4.29 -16.52
C TYR A 123 18.08 -3.94 -17.68
N CYS A 124 18.40 -2.85 -18.37
CA CYS A 124 17.78 -2.47 -19.63
C CYS A 124 18.77 -2.75 -20.76
N PRO A 125 18.44 -3.56 -21.78
CA PRO A 125 19.39 -3.93 -22.82
C PRO A 125 19.84 -2.71 -23.63
N PHE A 126 18.95 -1.76 -23.90
CA PHE A 126 19.29 -0.53 -24.62
C PHE A 126 20.26 0.36 -23.82
N CYS A 127 20.04 0.52 -22.52
CA CYS A 127 20.97 1.27 -21.68
C CYS A 127 22.32 0.54 -21.57
N VAL A 128 22.34 -0.80 -21.55
CA VAL A 128 23.59 -1.58 -21.54
C VAL A 128 24.38 -1.36 -22.83
N THR A 129 23.73 -1.35 -23.99
CA THR A 129 24.37 -0.99 -25.26
C THR A 129 24.97 0.41 -25.19
N ALA A 130 24.20 1.40 -24.73
CA ALA A 130 24.69 2.77 -24.58
C ALA A 130 25.86 2.88 -23.57
N GLN A 131 25.83 2.11 -22.48
CA GLN A 131 26.95 2.05 -21.52
C GLN A 131 28.22 1.51 -22.17
N VAL A 132 28.13 0.43 -22.93
CA VAL A 132 29.29 -0.17 -23.63
C VAL A 132 29.84 0.79 -24.68
N GLU A 133 28.98 1.46 -25.44
CA GLU A 133 29.39 2.46 -26.44
C GLU A 133 30.06 3.68 -25.80
N GLN A 134 29.53 4.16 -24.66
CA GLN A 134 30.02 5.37 -24.01
C GLN A 134 31.23 5.15 -23.10
N TYR A 135 31.24 4.05 -22.34
CA TYR A 135 32.22 3.79 -21.27
C TYR A 135 33.09 2.57 -21.54
N GLY A 136 32.82 1.80 -22.59
CA GLY A 136 33.57 0.58 -22.94
C GLY A 136 33.17 -0.66 -22.14
N GLU A 137 32.30 -0.53 -21.14
CA GLU A 137 31.84 -1.63 -20.30
C GLU A 137 30.45 -1.37 -19.71
N PRO A 138 29.68 -2.42 -19.37
CA PRO A 138 28.38 -2.28 -18.72
C PRO A 138 28.50 -2.29 -17.19
N PHE A 139 27.53 -1.66 -16.51
CA PHE A 139 27.50 -1.59 -15.05
C PHE A 139 26.07 -1.55 -14.49
N TRP A 140 25.87 -2.04 -13.26
CA TRP A 140 24.55 -2.01 -12.63
C TRP A 140 24.22 -0.59 -12.16
N THR A 141 23.11 -0.04 -12.66
CA THR A 141 22.63 1.28 -12.26
C THR A 141 21.60 1.19 -11.14
N ARG A 142 21.51 2.26 -10.33
CA ARG A 142 20.49 2.38 -9.27
C ARG A 142 19.09 2.35 -9.84
N ARG A 143 18.88 3.06 -10.95
CA ARG A 143 17.56 3.22 -11.57
C ARG A 143 16.92 1.92 -12.03
N TRP A 144 17.70 0.87 -12.32
CA TRP A 144 17.15 -0.45 -12.63
C TRP A 144 16.74 -1.26 -11.40
N GLN A 145 17.16 -0.88 -10.20
CA GLN A 145 16.87 -1.63 -8.96
C GLN A 145 15.75 -1.00 -8.11
N LEU A 146 15.02 -0.02 -8.67
CA LEU A 146 13.88 0.62 -8.02
C LEU A 146 12.81 -0.41 -7.57
N PRO A 147 12.51 -0.52 -6.26
CA PRO A 147 11.51 -1.45 -5.75
C PRO A 147 10.11 -1.16 -6.31
N GLY A 148 9.41 -2.18 -6.80
CA GLY A 148 8.07 -2.03 -7.38
C GLY A 148 8.00 -1.41 -8.77
N LEU A 149 9.11 -0.97 -9.37
CA LEU A 149 9.15 -0.44 -10.73
C LEU A 149 10.03 -1.34 -11.60
N SER A 150 9.45 -1.97 -12.63
CA SER A 150 10.13 -2.91 -13.53
C SER A 150 10.35 -2.36 -14.93
N VAL A 151 10.39 -1.04 -15.07
CA VAL A 151 10.51 -0.35 -16.36
C VAL A 151 11.72 0.55 -16.35
N CYS A 152 12.37 0.70 -17.51
CA CYS A 152 13.38 1.73 -17.74
C CYS A 152 12.69 3.03 -18.13
N ALA A 153 12.93 4.13 -17.41
CA ALA A 153 12.33 5.42 -17.76
C ALA A 153 12.85 6.01 -19.08
N GLU A 154 14.12 5.76 -19.42
CA GLU A 154 14.75 6.27 -20.65
C GLU A 154 14.14 5.65 -21.91
N HIS A 155 13.91 4.33 -21.88
CA HIS A 155 13.50 3.57 -23.06
C HIS A 155 12.03 3.12 -23.01
N GLY A 156 11.33 3.30 -21.90
CA GLY A 156 9.97 2.78 -21.70
C GLY A 156 9.86 1.25 -21.80
N ALA A 157 10.99 0.54 -21.70
CA ALA A 157 11.10 -0.90 -21.87
C ALA A 157 11.03 -1.61 -20.52
N GLN A 158 10.41 -2.79 -20.46
CA GLN A 158 10.48 -3.65 -19.28
C GLN A 158 11.94 -4.06 -19.01
N LEU A 159 12.35 -3.97 -17.75
CA LEU A 159 13.66 -4.40 -17.30
C LEU A 159 13.75 -5.92 -17.31
N ILE A 160 14.87 -6.45 -17.79
CA ILE A 160 15.14 -7.89 -17.85
C ILE A 160 15.73 -8.32 -16.50
N ASN A 161 15.20 -9.39 -15.92
CA ASN A 161 15.81 -10.06 -14.77
C ASN A 161 17.03 -10.84 -15.25
N SER A 162 18.20 -10.56 -14.69
CA SER A 162 19.41 -11.37 -14.88
C SER A 162 19.32 -12.71 -14.14
N PRO A 163 20.19 -13.68 -14.44
CA PRO A 163 20.30 -14.92 -13.64
C PRO A 163 20.82 -14.69 -12.21
N ILE A 164 21.20 -13.47 -11.82
CA ILE A 164 21.79 -13.18 -10.52
C ILE A 164 20.69 -12.91 -9.49
N LEU A 165 20.53 -13.85 -8.57
CA LEU A 165 19.56 -13.79 -7.47
C LEU A 165 20.08 -12.93 -6.31
N ILE A 166 19.29 -11.96 -5.88
CA ILE A 166 19.52 -11.15 -4.67
C ILE A 166 19.01 -11.97 -3.48
N SER A 167 19.82 -12.92 -2.99
CA SER A 167 19.44 -13.87 -1.92
C SER A 167 20.40 -13.87 -0.74
N GLU A 168 19.92 -14.47 0.36
CA GLU A 168 20.71 -14.67 1.58
C GLU A 168 21.81 -15.73 1.45
N ALA A 169 21.68 -16.68 0.52
CA ALA A 169 22.63 -17.78 0.33
C ALA A 169 24.00 -17.26 -0.14
N HIS A 170 24.01 -16.30 -1.07
CA HIS A 170 25.22 -15.68 -1.61
C HIS A 170 25.39 -14.23 -1.12
N ARG A 171 24.99 -13.95 0.13
CA ARG A 171 24.97 -12.62 0.75
C ARG A 171 26.32 -11.88 0.79
N HIS A 172 27.44 -12.53 0.47
CA HIS A 172 28.78 -11.94 0.45
C HIS A 172 29.31 -11.69 -0.96
N GLN A 173 28.56 -12.05 -2.00
CA GLN A 173 29.02 -12.05 -3.38
C GLN A 173 28.63 -10.78 -4.12
N PHE A 174 29.63 -10.12 -4.70
CA PHE A 174 29.47 -9.03 -5.65
C PHE A 174 29.67 -9.58 -7.06
N THR A 175 28.70 -9.37 -7.95
CA THR A 175 28.72 -9.91 -9.32
C THR A 175 28.64 -8.78 -10.34
N ALA A 176 29.66 -8.64 -11.17
CA ALA A 176 29.71 -7.59 -12.17
C ALA A 176 28.70 -7.87 -13.29
N LEU A 177 28.17 -6.82 -13.90
CA LEU A 177 27.40 -6.98 -15.13
C LEU A 177 28.39 -7.34 -16.24
N SER A 178 28.25 -8.53 -16.81
CA SER A 178 29.10 -8.98 -17.91
C SER A 178 28.24 -9.42 -19.09
N PRO A 179 28.80 -9.44 -20.32
CA PRO A 179 28.08 -9.92 -21.51
C PRO A 179 27.46 -11.30 -21.33
N ASN A 180 28.10 -12.18 -20.55
CA ASN A 180 27.62 -13.55 -20.28
C ASN A 180 26.36 -13.59 -19.39
N VAL A 181 26.07 -12.50 -18.68
CA VAL A 181 24.87 -12.34 -17.83
C VAL A 181 23.71 -11.75 -18.64
N LEU A 182 23.99 -11.18 -19.82
CA LEU A 182 22.98 -10.61 -20.71
C LEU A 182 22.21 -11.74 -21.40
N LEU A 183 20.89 -11.63 -21.35
CA LEU A 183 19.97 -12.54 -22.00
C LEU A 183 19.50 -11.86 -23.28
N HIS A 184 19.60 -12.56 -24.41
CA HIS A 184 19.05 -12.09 -25.68
C HIS A 184 17.52 -12.13 -25.60
N SER A 185 16.92 -11.02 -25.20
CA SER A 185 15.46 -10.88 -25.13
C SER A 185 15.06 -9.47 -25.53
N THR A 186 14.06 -9.37 -26.42
CA THR A 186 13.47 -8.10 -26.82
C THR A 186 12.49 -7.65 -25.74
N PRO A 187 12.76 -6.56 -25.01
CA PRO A 187 11.91 -6.15 -23.92
C PRO A 187 10.59 -5.57 -24.45
N ASN A 188 9.48 -5.91 -23.80
CA ASN A 188 8.19 -5.31 -24.12
C ASN A 188 8.19 -3.82 -23.74
N LEU A 189 7.60 -2.99 -24.61
CA LEU A 189 7.34 -1.59 -24.30
C LEU A 189 6.15 -1.49 -23.34
N THR A 190 6.21 -0.52 -22.42
CA THR A 190 5.15 -0.26 -21.46
C THR A 190 4.27 0.93 -21.86
N ASN A 191 3.23 1.19 -21.07
CA ASN A 191 2.43 2.40 -21.19
C ASN A 191 3.17 3.62 -20.63
N SER A 192 3.05 4.76 -21.33
CA SER A 192 3.47 6.10 -20.92
C SER A 192 3.31 6.44 -19.43
N LYS A 193 2.19 6.04 -18.78
CA LYS A 193 1.96 6.31 -17.34
C LYS A 193 2.99 5.64 -16.43
N ILE A 194 3.39 4.40 -16.76
CA ILE A 194 4.37 3.64 -15.97
C ILE A 194 5.78 4.18 -16.23
N SER A 195 6.11 4.53 -17.48
CA SER A 195 7.36 5.21 -17.80
C SER A 195 7.49 6.54 -17.03
N MET A 196 6.40 7.31 -16.96
CA MET A 196 6.37 8.61 -16.28
C MET A 196 6.59 8.49 -14.77
N ILE A 197 5.87 7.60 -14.06
CA ILE A 197 6.13 7.39 -12.62
C ILE A 197 7.54 6.83 -12.36
N THR A 198 8.09 6.06 -13.30
CA THR A 198 9.47 5.60 -13.21
C THR A 198 10.46 6.76 -13.34
N ALA A 199 10.24 7.68 -14.28
CA ALA A 199 11.05 8.90 -14.41
C ALA A 199 10.99 9.74 -13.12
N TYR A 200 9.81 9.88 -12.52
CA TYR A 200 9.65 10.56 -11.23
C TYR A 200 10.39 9.86 -10.08
N ALA A 201 10.36 8.53 -10.01
CA ALA A 201 11.15 7.79 -9.03
C ALA A 201 12.67 7.96 -9.22
N GLN A 202 13.13 8.06 -10.47
CA GLN A 202 14.52 8.37 -10.79
C GLN A 202 14.90 9.81 -10.43
N GLN A 203 14.02 10.77 -10.67
CA GLN A 203 14.21 12.15 -10.22
C GLN A 203 14.37 12.19 -8.69
N LEU A 204 13.47 11.52 -7.96
CA LEU A 204 13.51 11.43 -6.50
C LEU A 204 14.83 10.85 -5.96
N LEU A 205 15.41 9.84 -6.62
CA LEU A 205 16.74 9.30 -6.26
C LEU A 205 17.86 10.36 -6.28
N ASN A 206 17.72 11.35 -7.16
CA ASN A 206 18.73 12.38 -7.41
C ASN A 206 18.44 13.71 -6.69
N LEU A 207 17.34 13.80 -5.94
CA LEU A 207 17.05 14.98 -5.13
C LEU A 207 17.86 14.95 -3.83
N ALA A 208 18.17 16.15 -3.34
CA ALA A 208 18.80 16.33 -2.04
C ALA A 208 17.89 15.79 -0.92
N GLU A 209 18.52 15.22 0.10
CA GLU A 209 17.84 14.70 1.28
C GLU A 209 17.00 15.80 1.96
N ARG A 210 15.72 15.51 2.20
CA ARG A 210 14.86 16.34 3.04
C ARG A 210 14.32 15.53 4.21
N LEU A 211 14.48 16.08 5.41
CA LEU A 211 13.97 15.51 6.64
C LEU A 211 12.50 15.91 6.79
N ILE A 212 11.59 14.93 6.75
CA ILE A 212 10.15 15.17 6.83
C ILE A 212 9.57 14.29 7.94
N HIS A 213 9.06 14.92 8.99
CA HIS A 213 8.43 14.26 10.12
C HIS A 213 7.05 13.69 9.74
N PRO A 214 6.61 12.54 10.30
CA PRO A 214 5.28 11.99 10.02
C PRO A 214 4.11 12.95 10.27
N ALA A 215 4.25 13.87 11.23
CA ALA A 215 3.25 14.93 11.44
C ALA A 215 3.12 15.85 10.22
N GLN A 216 4.23 16.22 9.59
CA GLN A 216 4.25 17.03 8.37
C GLN A 216 3.60 16.30 7.20
N TRP A 217 3.87 15.01 7.04
CA TRP A 217 3.14 14.19 6.06
C TRP A 217 1.63 14.16 6.35
N SER A 218 1.24 14.12 7.62
CA SER A 218 -0.17 14.18 8.01
C SER A 218 -0.82 15.50 7.61
N TYR A 219 -0.15 16.63 7.84
CA TYR A 219 -0.61 17.94 7.34
C TYR A 219 -0.67 17.97 5.82
N PHE A 220 0.39 17.52 5.14
CA PHE A 220 0.47 17.55 3.69
C PHE A 220 -0.68 16.80 3.04
N TYR A 221 -0.98 15.57 3.48
CA TYR A 221 -2.08 14.79 2.89
C TYR A 221 -3.46 15.30 3.29
N GLN A 222 -3.61 15.90 4.47
CA GLN A 222 -4.84 16.58 4.87
C GLN A 222 -5.09 17.82 4.00
N ASP A 223 -4.06 18.64 3.79
CA ASP A 223 -4.13 19.82 2.93
C ASP A 223 -4.35 19.42 1.47
N LEU A 224 -3.67 18.37 0.98
CA LEU A 224 -3.94 17.80 -0.33
C LEU A 224 -5.40 17.36 -0.49
N ALA A 225 -5.98 16.69 0.53
CA ALA A 225 -7.40 16.36 0.52
C ALA A 225 -8.29 17.61 0.53
N TYR A 226 -7.91 18.67 1.24
CA TYR A 226 -8.61 19.95 1.28
C TYR A 226 -8.57 20.67 -0.08
N GLN A 227 -7.40 20.78 -0.71
CA GLN A 227 -7.22 21.35 -2.05
C GLN A 227 -8.00 20.57 -3.10
N LEU A 228 -8.02 19.25 -3.00
CA LEU A 228 -8.87 18.38 -3.82
C LEU A 228 -10.35 18.45 -3.44
N GLY A 229 -10.70 19.19 -2.38
CA GLY A 229 -12.02 19.33 -1.75
C GLY A 229 -12.69 18.00 -1.39
N PHE A 230 -11.89 17.01 -1.03
CA PHE A 230 -12.29 15.69 -0.55
C PHE A 230 -12.37 15.68 0.98
N VAL A 231 -12.98 16.70 1.55
CA VAL A 231 -13.17 16.84 3.00
C VAL A 231 -14.61 17.22 3.31
N ARG A 232 -15.09 16.82 4.49
CA ARG A 232 -16.32 17.29 5.12
C ARG A 232 -15.96 17.82 6.51
N GLY A 233 -15.86 19.14 6.65
CA GLY A 233 -15.26 19.76 7.84
C GLY A 233 -13.80 19.29 7.96
N LYS A 234 -13.43 18.70 9.10
CA LYS A 234 -12.09 18.15 9.35
C LYS A 234 -11.89 16.72 8.81
N HIS A 235 -12.94 16.04 8.35
CA HIS A 235 -12.87 14.63 7.96
C HIS A 235 -12.59 14.45 6.47
N VAL A 236 -11.61 13.60 6.14
CA VAL A 236 -11.28 13.23 4.76
C VAL A 236 -12.31 12.23 4.19
N LEU A 237 -12.81 12.51 3.00
CA LEU A 237 -13.72 11.66 2.23
C LEU A 237 -12.92 10.60 1.45
N HIS A 238 -12.51 9.54 2.16
CA HIS A 238 -11.64 8.49 1.61
C HIS A 238 -12.18 7.79 0.34
N GLU A 239 -13.50 7.72 0.16
CA GLU A 239 -14.11 7.15 -1.05
C GLU A 239 -13.74 7.96 -2.31
N LEU A 240 -13.70 9.30 -2.21
CA LEU A 240 -13.35 10.17 -3.35
C LEU A 240 -11.88 10.03 -3.73
N ILE A 241 -11.00 9.90 -2.74
CA ILE A 241 -9.58 9.62 -2.95
C ILE A 241 -9.41 8.26 -3.62
N ALA A 242 -10.10 7.22 -3.13
CA ALA A 242 -10.05 5.90 -3.73
C ALA A 242 -10.52 5.94 -5.19
N ASN A 243 -11.61 6.64 -5.49
CA ASN A 243 -12.11 6.81 -6.85
C ASN A 243 -11.12 7.56 -7.76
N LEU A 244 -10.42 8.59 -7.26
CA LEU A 244 -9.39 9.30 -8.01
C LEU A 244 -8.21 8.37 -8.35
N VAL A 245 -7.67 7.67 -7.36
CA VAL A 245 -6.50 6.80 -7.55
C VAL A 245 -6.84 5.59 -8.43
N LEU A 246 -7.99 4.95 -8.19
CA LEU A 246 -8.46 3.82 -9.00
C LEU A 246 -8.84 4.25 -10.41
N GLY A 247 -9.41 5.44 -10.59
CA GLY A 247 -9.75 5.98 -11.90
C GLY A 247 -8.51 6.30 -12.73
N TYR A 248 -7.45 6.82 -12.12
CA TYR A 248 -6.21 7.14 -12.83
C TYR A 248 -5.37 5.90 -13.16
N TRP A 249 -5.16 5.00 -12.20
CA TRP A 249 -4.26 3.84 -12.36
C TRP A 249 -4.96 2.57 -12.83
N GLY A 250 -6.22 2.36 -12.44
CA GLY A 250 -6.89 1.07 -12.56
C GLY A 250 -6.43 0.07 -11.49
N SER A 251 -7.29 -0.90 -11.18
CA SER A 251 -7.03 -1.92 -10.15
C SER A 251 -5.89 -2.88 -10.54
N HIS A 252 -5.80 -3.24 -11.82
CA HIS A 252 -4.77 -4.15 -12.34
C HIS A 252 -3.36 -3.55 -12.19
N THR A 253 -3.19 -2.29 -12.59
CA THR A 253 -1.90 -1.58 -12.49
C THR A 253 -1.44 -1.46 -11.04
N LEU A 254 -2.32 -1.06 -10.12
CA LEU A 254 -1.98 -1.00 -8.69
C LEU A 254 -1.59 -2.37 -8.12
N SER A 255 -2.23 -3.44 -8.60
CA SER A 255 -1.90 -4.81 -8.23
C SER A 255 -0.51 -5.22 -8.75
N SER A 256 -0.15 -4.80 -9.97
CA SER A 256 1.20 -5.05 -10.52
C SER A 256 2.33 -4.40 -9.73
N PHE A 257 2.06 -3.29 -9.02
CA PHE A 257 3.01 -2.68 -8.09
C PHE A 257 3.05 -3.35 -6.71
N GLY A 258 2.16 -4.32 -6.44
CA GLY A 258 1.98 -4.94 -5.12
C GLY A 258 1.19 -4.07 -4.13
N ILE A 259 0.45 -3.07 -4.62
CA ILE A 259 -0.21 -2.03 -3.81
C ILE A 259 -1.72 -1.95 -4.13
N ALA A 260 -2.37 -3.10 -4.26
CA ALA A 260 -3.81 -3.16 -4.47
C ALA A 260 -4.59 -2.44 -3.36
N VAL A 261 -5.64 -1.70 -3.73
CA VAL A 261 -6.54 -1.04 -2.79
C VAL A 261 -7.64 -2.05 -2.42
N SER A 262 -7.60 -2.55 -1.18
CA SER A 262 -8.64 -3.46 -0.67
C SER A 262 -9.93 -2.68 -0.36
N LYS A 263 -11.07 -3.38 -0.42
CA LYS A 263 -12.38 -2.85 -0.03
C LYS A 263 -12.58 -2.74 1.49
N GLU A 264 -11.56 -3.08 2.27
CA GLU A 264 -11.60 -2.99 3.73
C GLU A 264 -11.45 -1.52 4.18
N ASP A 265 -12.07 -1.19 5.31
CA ASP A 265 -12.05 0.17 5.89
C ASP A 265 -10.65 0.65 6.30
N THR A 266 -9.67 -0.26 6.40
CA THR A 266 -8.28 0.00 6.84
C THR A 266 -7.23 -0.36 5.78
N ASN A 267 -7.48 0.02 4.52
CA ASN A 267 -6.47 -0.12 3.47
C ASN A 267 -5.33 0.93 3.57
N TRP A 268 -4.27 0.75 2.78
CA TRP A 268 -3.08 1.61 2.83
C TRP A 268 -3.37 3.06 2.40
N LEU A 269 -4.27 3.25 1.43
CA LEU A 269 -4.63 4.56 0.88
C LEU A 269 -5.40 5.37 1.93
N THR A 270 -6.36 4.73 2.60
CA THR A 270 -7.06 5.30 3.75
C THR A 270 -6.09 5.68 4.87
N CYS A 271 -5.10 4.83 5.17
CA CYS A 271 -4.12 5.10 6.23
C CYS A 271 -3.21 6.28 5.91
N LEU A 272 -2.85 6.49 4.63
CA LEU A 272 -1.97 7.58 4.21
C LEU A 272 -2.65 8.95 4.34
N PHE A 273 -3.96 9.03 4.12
CA PHE A 273 -4.74 10.25 4.35
C PHE A 273 -5.24 10.41 5.79
N ARG A 274 -4.71 9.62 6.73
CA ARG A 274 -4.93 9.77 8.17
C ARG A 274 -3.63 10.22 8.82
N LYS A 275 -3.65 10.35 10.15
CA LYS A 275 -2.44 10.56 10.95
C LYS A 275 -1.40 9.47 10.63
N HIS A 276 -0.24 9.88 10.15
CA HIS A 276 0.87 9.00 9.81
C HIS A 276 1.48 8.42 11.10
N ARG A 277 0.96 7.26 11.51
CA ARG A 277 1.48 6.48 12.65
C ARG A 277 2.56 5.49 12.24
N LYS A 278 2.83 5.37 10.93
CA LYS A 278 3.82 4.49 10.32
C LYS A 278 4.35 5.14 9.04
N SER A 279 5.51 4.67 8.59
CA SER A 279 6.10 5.05 7.30
C SER A 279 5.34 4.41 6.14
N PHE A 280 5.35 5.09 5.00
CA PHE A 280 4.84 4.58 3.73
C PHE A 280 5.96 4.64 2.69
N SER A 281 5.93 3.74 1.72
CA SER A 281 6.98 3.68 0.69
C SER A 281 6.87 4.85 -0.29
N TYR A 282 8.01 5.25 -0.87
CA TYR A 282 8.08 6.28 -1.90
C TYR A 282 7.04 6.08 -3.02
N LEU A 283 6.83 4.84 -3.46
CA LEU A 283 5.91 4.52 -4.56
C LEU A 283 4.45 4.75 -4.16
N GLN A 284 4.08 4.53 -2.90
CA GLN A 284 2.74 4.88 -2.41
C GLN A 284 2.48 6.38 -2.49
N HIS A 285 3.48 7.20 -2.17
CA HIS A 285 3.40 8.65 -2.30
C HIS A 285 3.33 9.07 -3.78
N LEU A 286 4.27 8.59 -4.61
CA LEU A 286 4.32 8.91 -6.03
C LEU A 286 3.03 8.54 -6.77
N LEU A 287 2.43 7.38 -6.48
CA LEU A 287 1.17 6.97 -7.12
C LEU A 287 0.04 7.97 -6.88
N ILE A 288 -0.02 8.56 -5.68
CA ILE A 288 -1.06 9.53 -5.34
C ILE A 288 -0.74 10.87 -5.97
N TRP A 289 0.50 11.35 -5.82
CA TRP A 289 0.90 12.62 -6.42
C TRP A 289 0.70 12.61 -7.94
N GLN A 290 1.07 11.51 -8.61
CA GLN A 290 0.84 11.34 -10.03
C GLN A 290 -0.65 11.34 -10.39
N ALA A 291 -1.51 10.73 -9.56
CA ALA A 291 -2.95 10.74 -9.81
C ALA A 291 -3.59 12.11 -9.55
N CYS A 292 -3.00 12.93 -8.67
CA CYS A 292 -3.49 14.26 -8.32
C CYS A 292 -2.99 15.35 -9.28
N TYR A 293 -1.72 15.28 -9.68
CA TYR A 293 -1.04 16.32 -10.47
C TYR A 293 -0.81 15.92 -11.93
N GLU A 294 -1.01 14.64 -12.27
CA GLU A 294 -0.81 14.09 -13.61
C GLU A 294 0.56 14.45 -14.20
N GLN A 295 0.59 15.23 -15.30
CA GLN A 295 1.83 15.63 -15.97
C GLN A 295 2.55 16.81 -15.29
N LYS A 296 1.92 17.47 -14.31
CA LYS A 296 2.47 18.65 -13.62
C LYS A 296 3.11 18.29 -12.28
N LEU A 297 3.46 17.02 -12.08
CA LEU A 297 4.07 16.58 -10.83
C LEU A 297 5.48 17.17 -10.68
N ASP A 298 5.66 17.94 -9.61
CA ASP A 298 6.96 18.45 -9.16
C ASP A 298 7.29 17.88 -7.78
N ILE A 299 8.15 16.86 -7.77
CA ILE A 299 8.56 16.16 -6.54
C ILE A 299 9.38 17.08 -5.64
N ALA A 300 10.27 17.90 -6.22
CA ALA A 300 11.13 18.78 -5.45
C ALA A 300 10.31 19.83 -4.71
N ASN A 301 9.30 20.40 -5.36
CA ASN A 301 8.38 21.33 -4.72
C ASN A 301 7.55 20.62 -3.63
N ILE A 302 7.00 19.43 -3.90
CA ILE A 302 6.22 18.67 -2.91
C ILE A 302 7.04 18.38 -1.64
N LEU A 303 8.27 17.90 -1.79
CA LEU A 303 9.15 17.64 -0.64
C LEU A 303 9.46 18.93 0.12
N SER A 304 9.59 20.06 -0.59
CA SER A 304 9.89 21.38 0.01
C SER A 304 8.72 21.84 0.86
N THR A 305 7.52 21.85 0.26
CA THR A 305 6.28 22.20 0.93
C THR A 305 6.04 21.32 2.14
N ALA A 306 6.18 20.00 1.99
CA ALA A 306 6.00 19.07 3.11
C ALA A 306 6.99 19.34 4.25
N SER A 307 8.27 19.58 3.94
CA SER A 307 9.29 19.87 4.95
C SER A 307 9.12 21.21 5.68
N ALA A 308 8.35 22.15 5.12
CA ALA A 308 8.06 23.44 5.72
C ALA A 308 6.84 23.42 6.65
N LEU A 309 6.07 22.33 6.68
CA LEU A 309 4.86 22.22 7.52
C LEU A 309 5.21 22.06 9.01
N PRO A 310 4.28 22.37 9.93
CA PRO A 310 4.53 22.21 11.36
C PRO A 310 4.78 20.75 11.78
N HIS A 311 5.63 20.57 12.80
CA HIS A 311 5.86 19.25 13.43
C HIS A 311 4.81 18.89 14.50
N THR A 312 3.97 19.84 14.90
CA THR A 312 2.99 19.68 15.98
C THR A 312 1.83 18.76 15.58
N PRO A 313 1.22 18.02 16.51
CA PRO A 313 0.01 17.25 16.22
C PRO A 313 -1.12 18.17 15.69
N TYR A 314 -1.87 17.69 14.68
CA TYR A 314 -2.94 18.37 13.93
C TYR A 314 -4.13 18.94 14.75
N GLU A 315 -4.07 18.98 16.08
CA GLU A 315 -5.25 19.33 16.89
C GLU A 315 -5.49 20.85 17.04
N ASP A 316 -4.52 21.73 16.70
CA ASP A 316 -4.57 23.16 17.12
C ASP A 316 -4.39 24.24 16.02
N ILE A 317 -4.80 24.04 14.76
CA ILE A 317 -4.70 25.12 13.74
C ILE A 317 -6.07 25.59 13.22
N PRO A 318 -6.39 26.90 13.29
CA PRO A 318 -7.57 27.49 12.65
C PRO A 318 -7.49 27.42 11.13
N ILE A 319 -8.60 27.01 10.50
CA ILE A 319 -8.77 27.01 9.04
C ILE A 319 -8.92 28.46 8.58
N SER A 320 -7.97 28.99 7.82
CA SER A 320 -8.11 30.28 7.13
C SER A 320 -8.63 30.05 5.70
N THR A 321 -9.70 30.74 5.33
CA THR A 321 -10.31 30.70 3.99
C THR A 321 -9.93 31.94 3.20
N GLU A 322 -9.26 31.77 2.06
CA GLU A 322 -9.08 32.82 1.05
C GLU A 322 -10.30 32.92 0.10
N PRO A 323 -10.52 34.09 -0.57
CA PRO A 323 -11.76 34.38 -1.27
C PRO A 323 -11.87 33.77 -2.69
N VAL A 324 -13.12 33.77 -3.16
CA VAL A 324 -13.69 33.01 -4.27
C VAL A 324 -13.33 33.58 -5.66
N VAL A 325 -12.76 32.75 -6.55
CA VAL A 325 -12.55 33.08 -7.98
C VAL A 325 -13.76 32.62 -8.81
N VAL A 326 -14.43 33.57 -9.49
CA VAL A 326 -15.60 33.32 -10.36
C VAL A 326 -15.16 32.93 -11.78
N ASP A 327 -15.42 31.69 -12.21
CA ASP A 327 -15.11 31.19 -13.57
C ASP A 327 -16.39 31.05 -14.44
N GLN A 328 -16.63 32.02 -15.31
CA GLN A 328 -17.79 32.04 -16.21
C GLN A 328 -17.78 30.91 -17.25
N THR A 329 -16.61 30.36 -17.60
CA THR A 329 -16.49 29.27 -18.59
C THR A 329 -17.08 27.98 -18.03
N ARG A 330 -16.79 27.70 -16.76
CA ARG A 330 -17.34 26.53 -16.05
C ARG A 330 -18.85 26.68 -15.82
N ARG A 331 -19.33 27.89 -15.49
CA ARG A 331 -20.79 28.18 -15.40
C ARG A 331 -21.51 27.81 -16.71
N ARG A 332 -21.03 28.32 -17.86
CA ARG A 332 -21.61 28.03 -19.19
C ARG A 332 -21.56 26.54 -19.52
N LYS A 333 -20.45 25.86 -19.20
CA LYS A 333 -20.31 24.42 -19.40
C LYS A 333 -21.32 23.64 -18.56
N TRP A 334 -21.53 24.04 -17.30
CA TRP A 334 -22.50 23.41 -16.42
C TRP A 334 -23.94 23.61 -16.88
N GLN A 335 -24.30 24.83 -17.29
CA GLN A 335 -25.61 25.14 -17.87
C GLN A 335 -25.94 24.25 -19.06
N ARG A 336 -25.00 24.07 -20.01
CA ARG A 336 -25.18 23.18 -21.18
C ARG A 336 -25.36 21.72 -20.78
N VAL A 337 -24.60 21.23 -19.81
CA VAL A 337 -24.68 19.83 -19.34
C VAL A 337 -26.00 19.58 -18.60
N VAL A 338 -26.44 20.52 -17.75
CA VAL A 338 -27.73 20.42 -17.05
C VAL A 338 -28.90 20.49 -18.02
N ALA A 339 -28.84 21.32 -19.07
CA ALA A 339 -29.84 21.34 -20.12
C ALA A 339 -29.97 19.99 -20.86
N LYS A 340 -28.85 19.26 -21.03
CA LYS A 340 -28.81 17.98 -21.75
C LYS A 340 -29.19 16.77 -20.90
N PHE A 341 -28.82 16.75 -19.61
CA PHE A 341 -28.94 15.56 -18.76
C PHE A 341 -29.70 15.77 -17.44
N GLY A 342 -30.14 16.99 -17.15
CA GLY A 342 -30.63 17.38 -15.83
C GLY A 342 -29.52 17.41 -14.78
N VAL A 343 -29.77 18.05 -13.62
CA VAL A 343 -28.77 18.22 -12.54
C VAL A 343 -28.24 16.86 -12.07
N GLN A 344 -29.10 15.86 -11.92
CA GLN A 344 -28.71 14.54 -11.44
C GLN A 344 -28.00 13.70 -12.50
N GLY A 345 -28.43 13.77 -13.77
CA GLY A 345 -27.77 13.07 -14.88
C GLY A 345 -26.40 13.67 -15.22
N ALA A 346 -26.24 14.99 -15.07
CA ALA A 346 -24.96 15.68 -15.20
C ALA A 346 -23.92 15.13 -14.20
N ARG A 347 -24.35 14.85 -12.96
CA ARG A 347 -23.48 14.31 -11.91
C ARG A 347 -23.06 12.86 -12.13
N THR A 348 -23.90 12.03 -12.74
CA THR A 348 -23.59 10.60 -12.93
C THR A 348 -22.90 10.28 -14.25
N LYS A 349 -23.03 11.13 -15.28
CA LYS A 349 -22.44 10.92 -16.62
C LYS A 349 -21.09 11.64 -16.83
N GLY A 350 -20.23 11.66 -15.82
CA GLY A 350 -18.84 12.13 -15.96
C GLY A 350 -18.61 13.63 -15.79
N PHE A 351 -19.64 14.44 -15.48
CA PHE A 351 -19.47 15.88 -15.17
C PHE A 351 -19.49 16.17 -13.65
N ALA A 352 -19.35 15.13 -12.82
CA ALA A 352 -19.22 15.27 -11.37
C ALA A 352 -18.09 16.23 -10.97
N GLY A 353 -16.96 16.19 -11.68
CA GLY A 353 -15.83 17.11 -11.43
C GLY A 353 -16.19 18.58 -11.68
N LEU A 354 -17.01 18.87 -12.70
CA LEU A 354 -17.46 20.23 -13.00
C LEU A 354 -18.47 20.75 -11.95
N TYR A 355 -19.43 19.93 -11.56
CA TYR A 355 -20.35 20.22 -10.44
C TYR A 355 -19.56 20.54 -9.17
N THR A 356 -18.59 19.68 -8.86
CA THR A 356 -17.81 19.74 -7.64
C THR A 356 -16.94 20.99 -7.59
N TRP A 357 -16.37 21.41 -8.72
CA TRP A 357 -15.64 22.66 -8.80
C TRP A 357 -16.56 23.89 -8.58
N LEU A 358 -17.71 23.94 -9.25
CA LEU A 358 -18.67 25.06 -9.10
C LEU A 358 -19.29 25.11 -7.71
N TYR A 359 -19.46 23.97 -7.04
CA TYR A 359 -19.92 23.93 -5.65
C TYR A 359 -18.89 24.54 -4.69
N ARG A 360 -17.60 24.44 -5.02
CA ARG A 360 -16.49 24.93 -4.18
C ARG A 360 -16.17 26.40 -4.39
N HIS A 361 -16.19 26.85 -5.64
CA HIS A 361 -15.79 28.22 -6.03
C HIS A 361 -16.97 29.09 -6.47
N ASP A 362 -18.19 28.58 -6.45
CA ASP A 362 -19.35 29.33 -6.95
C ASP A 362 -20.68 28.79 -6.39
N ASN A 363 -20.67 28.43 -5.11
CA ASN A 363 -21.75 27.69 -4.46
C ASN A 363 -23.09 28.43 -4.56
N THR A 364 -23.09 29.73 -4.26
CA THR A 364 -24.29 30.56 -4.28
C THR A 364 -24.96 30.53 -5.65
N TRP A 365 -24.18 30.74 -6.72
CA TRP A 365 -24.68 30.64 -8.08
C TRP A 365 -25.14 29.21 -8.43
N LEU A 366 -24.34 28.18 -8.09
CA LEU A 366 -24.66 26.80 -8.46
C LEU A 366 -25.95 26.32 -7.80
N MET A 367 -26.15 26.64 -6.51
CA MET A 367 -27.35 26.26 -5.77
C MET A 367 -28.58 26.96 -6.34
N GLN A 368 -28.48 28.27 -6.60
CA GLN A 368 -29.56 29.04 -7.19
C GLN A 368 -29.92 28.53 -8.59
N PHE A 369 -28.92 28.24 -9.43
CA PHE A 369 -29.12 27.69 -10.77
C PHE A 369 -29.76 26.28 -10.73
N ASN A 370 -29.27 25.38 -9.86
CA ASN A 370 -29.77 24.01 -9.77
C ASN A 370 -31.18 23.94 -9.16
N GLN A 371 -31.50 24.81 -8.20
CA GLN A 371 -32.86 24.95 -7.65
C GLN A 371 -33.83 25.37 -8.75
N ASN A 372 -33.48 26.37 -9.54
CA ASN A 372 -34.30 26.84 -10.67
C ASN A 372 -34.38 25.84 -11.83
N SER A 373 -33.44 24.89 -11.90
CA SER A 373 -33.38 23.85 -12.94
C SER A 373 -33.95 22.50 -12.50
N ALA A 374 -34.47 22.39 -11.28
CA ALA A 374 -35.08 21.16 -10.79
C ALA A 374 -36.49 21.01 -11.40
N LYS A 375 -36.69 20.01 -12.27
CA LYS A 375 -38.05 19.56 -12.58
C LYS A 375 -38.70 19.04 -11.29
N LEU A 376 -39.89 19.56 -10.97
CA LEU A 376 -40.74 19.10 -9.87
C LEU A 376 -40.86 17.57 -9.93
N THR A 377 -40.13 16.88 -9.05
CA THR A 377 -40.19 15.42 -8.98
C THR A 377 -41.25 15.07 -7.95
N VAL A 378 -42.40 14.63 -8.42
CA VAL A 378 -43.49 14.10 -7.58
C VAL A 378 -42.93 12.97 -6.73
N ILE A 379 -42.90 13.16 -5.41
CA ILE A 379 -42.54 12.13 -4.45
C ILE A 379 -43.63 11.06 -4.49
N LYS A 380 -43.42 9.97 -5.23
CA LYS A 380 -44.21 8.74 -5.03
C LYS A 380 -43.76 8.11 -3.72
N THR A 381 -44.49 8.37 -2.65
CA THR A 381 -44.40 7.58 -1.42
C THR A 381 -44.90 6.17 -1.70
N ASN A 382 -44.00 5.24 -2.04
CA ASN A 382 -44.34 3.82 -2.02
C ASN A 382 -44.57 3.41 -0.56
N LYS A 383 -45.84 3.43 -0.14
CA LYS A 383 -46.31 2.97 1.16
C LYS A 383 -45.88 1.51 1.31
N ALA A 384 -44.90 1.25 2.18
CA ALA A 384 -44.38 -0.09 2.40
C ALA A 384 -45.41 -0.94 3.16
N ASP A 385 -45.89 -2.01 2.52
CA ASP A 385 -46.74 -3.02 3.16
C ASP A 385 -45.90 -3.93 4.07
N TRP A 386 -45.91 -3.64 5.37
CA TRP A 386 -45.14 -4.35 6.39
C TRP A 386 -45.61 -5.79 6.63
N PRO A 387 -46.93 -6.09 6.73
CA PRO A 387 -47.42 -7.47 6.86
C PRO A 387 -46.96 -8.40 5.73
N ILE A 388 -47.00 -7.94 4.47
CA ILE A 388 -46.55 -8.75 3.34
C ILE A 388 -45.03 -8.99 3.40
N ARG A 389 -44.26 -7.97 3.81
CA ARG A 389 -42.81 -8.09 3.97
C ARG A 389 -42.45 -9.06 5.08
N ASP A 390 -43.14 -8.99 6.21
CA ASP A 390 -42.89 -9.87 7.36
C ASP A 390 -43.10 -11.34 7.00
N LYS A 391 -44.22 -11.68 6.36
CA LYS A 391 -44.47 -13.05 5.85
C LYS A 391 -43.40 -13.51 4.87
N ARG A 392 -42.98 -12.63 3.94
CA ARG A 392 -41.97 -12.95 2.93
C ARG A 392 -40.59 -13.20 3.53
N TYR A 393 -40.18 -12.35 4.46
CA TYR A 393 -38.90 -12.48 5.14
C TYR A 393 -38.88 -13.69 6.06
N ALA A 394 -39.94 -13.92 6.84
CA ALA A 394 -40.08 -15.11 7.66
C ALA A 394 -39.95 -16.40 6.84
N ARG A 395 -40.58 -16.49 5.66
CA ARG A 395 -40.43 -17.64 4.76
C ARG A 395 -38.98 -17.86 4.31
N ARG A 396 -38.26 -16.81 3.93
CA ARG A 396 -36.84 -16.90 3.55
C ARG A 396 -35.95 -17.34 4.70
N LEU A 397 -36.21 -16.82 5.90
CA LEU A 397 -35.49 -17.16 7.12
C LEU A 397 -35.70 -18.63 7.52
N ILE A 398 -36.95 -19.11 7.47
CA ILE A 398 -37.28 -20.52 7.74
C ILE A 398 -36.63 -21.44 6.70
N PHE A 399 -36.71 -21.09 5.42
CA PHE A 399 -36.07 -21.85 4.35
C PHE A 399 -34.55 -21.96 4.56
N LEU A 400 -33.90 -20.83 4.89
CA LEU A 400 -32.47 -20.79 5.18
C LEU A 400 -32.11 -21.66 6.40
N ARG A 401 -32.90 -21.57 7.48
CA ARG A 401 -32.71 -22.39 8.69
C ARG A 401 -32.76 -23.87 8.37
N ASN A 402 -33.79 -24.31 7.64
CA ASN A 402 -33.97 -25.73 7.32
C ASN A 402 -32.86 -26.24 6.39
N LYS A 403 -32.42 -25.42 5.43
CA LYS A 403 -31.30 -25.77 4.53
C LYS A 403 -29.98 -25.98 5.28
N LEU A 404 -29.78 -25.26 6.39
CA LEU A 404 -28.52 -25.24 7.13
C LEU A 404 -28.55 -26.04 8.43
N GLU A 405 -29.66 -26.73 8.72
CA GLU A 405 -29.87 -27.46 9.97
C GLU A 405 -28.75 -28.48 10.27
N MET A 406 -28.26 -29.17 9.22
CA MET A 406 -27.16 -30.15 9.35
C MET A 406 -25.76 -29.54 9.15
N GLN A 407 -25.66 -28.25 8.84
CA GLN A 407 -24.37 -27.59 8.57
C GLN A 407 -23.75 -27.01 9.84
N LEU A 408 -23.15 -27.86 10.66
CA LEU A 408 -22.61 -27.47 11.96
C LEU A 408 -21.31 -26.65 11.90
N ASN A 409 -20.65 -26.56 10.73
CA ASN A 409 -19.37 -25.87 10.52
C ASN A 409 -19.49 -24.38 10.14
N VAL A 410 -20.69 -23.78 10.20
CA VAL A 410 -20.90 -22.37 9.85
C VAL A 410 -20.54 -21.42 10.99
N GLY A 411 -20.37 -20.12 10.67
CA GLY A 411 -20.20 -19.05 11.65
C GLY A 411 -21.38 -18.94 12.64
N ARG A 412 -21.30 -18.01 13.59
CA ARG A 412 -22.41 -17.81 14.55
C ARG A 412 -23.65 -17.27 13.84
N ASN A 413 -24.78 -17.93 14.06
CA ASN A 413 -26.07 -17.60 13.46
C ASN A 413 -26.69 -16.38 14.17
N THR A 414 -26.16 -15.19 13.91
CA THR A 414 -26.69 -13.91 14.43
C THR A 414 -27.83 -13.37 13.57
N ARG A 415 -28.57 -12.37 14.09
CA ARG A 415 -29.58 -11.62 13.31
C ARG A 415 -29.01 -11.12 11.99
N SER A 416 -27.86 -10.43 12.02
CA SER A 416 -27.20 -9.92 10.81
C SER A 416 -26.80 -11.03 9.86
N TRP A 417 -26.29 -12.15 10.39
CA TRP A 417 -25.88 -13.32 9.59
C TRP A 417 -27.06 -13.91 8.82
N PHE A 418 -28.19 -14.16 9.49
CA PHE A 418 -29.41 -14.67 8.83
C PHE A 418 -29.90 -13.73 7.74
N CYS A 419 -29.81 -12.42 7.96
CA CYS A 419 -30.35 -11.43 7.02
C CYS A 419 -29.48 -11.27 5.78
N ILE A 420 -28.16 -11.29 5.95
CA ILE A 420 -27.21 -11.31 4.83
C ILE A 420 -27.46 -12.56 3.97
N HIS A 421 -27.57 -13.74 4.58
CA HIS A 421 -27.73 -15.00 3.84
C HIS A 421 -29.14 -15.25 3.32
N ALA A 422 -30.18 -14.64 3.89
CA ALA A 422 -31.55 -14.68 3.38
C ALA A 422 -31.85 -13.55 2.37
N ASN A 423 -30.84 -12.75 2.01
CA ASN A 423 -30.96 -11.59 1.11
C ASN A 423 -32.04 -10.60 1.56
N ILE A 424 -31.98 -10.23 2.85
CA ILE A 424 -32.87 -9.26 3.51
C ILE A 424 -32.05 -8.01 3.84
N PRO A 425 -32.43 -6.82 3.34
CA PRO A 425 -31.68 -5.59 3.60
C PRO A 425 -31.64 -5.24 5.09
N LEU A 426 -30.44 -5.03 5.64
CA LEU A 426 -30.24 -4.68 7.06
C LEU A 426 -30.99 -3.42 7.49
N SER A 427 -31.24 -2.49 6.56
CA SER A 427 -32.01 -1.27 6.81
C SER A 427 -33.47 -1.54 7.18
N GLN A 428 -34.07 -2.64 6.69
CA GLN A 428 -35.47 -2.99 6.95
C GLN A 428 -35.68 -3.57 8.36
N ILE A 429 -34.63 -4.15 8.93
CA ILE A 429 -34.66 -4.82 10.24
C ILE A 429 -34.55 -3.81 11.39
N LYS A 430 -34.16 -2.56 11.10
CA LYS A 430 -34.25 -1.45 12.06
C LYS A 430 -35.68 -1.24 12.57
N ASN A 431 -36.68 -1.64 11.79
CA ASN A 431 -38.09 -1.59 12.16
C ASN A 431 -38.62 -2.97 12.61
N LEU A 432 -37.89 -3.70 13.45
CA LEU A 432 -38.24 -5.06 13.88
C LEU A 432 -39.63 -5.14 14.52
N GLU A 433 -40.08 -4.07 15.18
CA GLU A 433 -41.43 -3.97 15.76
C GLU A 433 -42.55 -4.06 14.71
N LYS A 434 -42.25 -3.76 13.44
CA LYS A 434 -43.19 -3.90 12.32
C LYS A 434 -43.10 -5.27 11.62
N LEU A 435 -42.25 -6.18 12.13
CA LEU A 435 -41.97 -7.49 11.57
C LEU A 435 -42.09 -8.60 12.66
N PRO A 436 -43.28 -8.83 13.25
CA PRO A 436 -43.47 -9.75 14.37
C PRO A 436 -43.04 -11.20 14.07
N LEU A 437 -43.28 -11.71 12.87
CA LEU A 437 -42.87 -13.07 12.48
C LEU A 437 -41.34 -13.19 12.40
N CYS A 438 -40.66 -12.20 11.82
CA CYS A 438 -39.20 -12.15 11.82
C CYS A 438 -38.64 -12.02 13.24
N LYS A 439 -39.27 -11.21 14.09
CA LYS A 439 -38.89 -11.04 15.51
C LYS A 439 -38.96 -12.38 16.25
N LEU A 440 -40.05 -13.14 16.09
CA LEU A 440 -40.20 -14.49 16.66
C LEU A 440 -39.13 -15.46 16.14
N PHE A 441 -38.86 -15.43 14.83
CA PHE A 441 -37.79 -16.24 14.24
C PHE A 441 -36.43 -15.94 14.88
N PHE A 442 -36.05 -14.66 14.95
CA PHE A 442 -34.74 -14.29 15.51
C PHE A 442 -34.62 -14.64 16.98
N ASN A 443 -35.68 -14.47 17.77
CA ASN A 443 -35.66 -14.82 19.18
C ASN A 443 -35.51 -16.33 19.41
N LYS A 444 -35.96 -17.17 18.47
CA LYS A 444 -35.86 -18.62 18.59
C LYS A 444 -34.58 -19.22 18.01
N TYR A 445 -34.05 -18.67 16.92
CA TYR A 445 -32.98 -19.32 16.15
C TYR A 445 -31.65 -18.55 16.14
N CYS A 446 -31.57 -17.35 16.72
CA CYS A 446 -30.28 -16.66 16.84
C CYS A 446 -29.45 -17.27 17.96
N GLU A 447 -28.21 -17.59 17.66
CA GLU A 447 -27.28 -18.12 18.65
C GLU A 447 -26.69 -17.01 19.53
N THR A 448 -26.69 -17.26 20.82
CA THR A 448 -25.86 -16.58 21.82
C THR A 448 -24.37 -16.89 21.61
N ILE A 449 -23.50 -16.21 22.37
CA ILE A 449 -22.07 -16.54 22.34
C ILE A 449 -21.86 -17.94 22.92
N GLU A 450 -22.56 -18.24 24.01
CA GLU A 450 -22.54 -19.48 24.76
C GLU A 450 -22.94 -20.68 23.88
N GLU A 451 -24.10 -20.62 23.21
CA GLU A 451 -24.58 -21.68 22.32
C GLU A 451 -23.62 -21.94 21.15
N TYR A 452 -23.06 -20.87 20.58
CA TYR A 452 -22.08 -21.00 19.51
C TYR A 452 -20.79 -21.69 19.96
N GLN A 453 -20.31 -21.40 21.17
CA GLN A 453 -19.16 -22.09 21.74
C GLN A 453 -19.47 -23.57 21.99
N CYS A 454 -20.65 -23.89 22.53
CA CYS A 454 -21.11 -25.27 22.71
C CYS A 454 -21.15 -26.05 21.39
N ARG A 455 -21.70 -25.45 20.31
CA ARG A 455 -21.71 -26.08 18.97
C ARG A 455 -20.31 -26.35 18.46
N ARG A 456 -19.36 -25.43 18.64
CA ARG A 456 -17.95 -25.63 18.22
C ARG A 456 -17.26 -26.75 18.99
N ILE A 457 -17.55 -26.88 20.29
CA ILE A 457 -17.08 -28.00 21.12
C ILE A 457 -17.66 -29.31 20.59
N ALA A 458 -18.97 -29.39 20.36
CA ALA A 458 -19.62 -30.58 19.82
C ALA A 458 -19.02 -31.01 18.47
N VAL A 459 -18.80 -30.06 17.55
CA VAL A 459 -18.13 -30.30 16.26
C VAL A 459 -16.71 -30.81 16.43
N ALA A 460 -15.94 -30.24 17.37
CA ALA A 460 -14.59 -30.69 17.67
C ALA A 460 -14.57 -32.13 18.22
N CYS A 461 -15.53 -32.49 19.09
CA CYS A 461 -15.70 -33.84 19.61
C CYS A 461 -16.03 -34.83 18.49
N ILE A 462 -17.03 -34.52 17.65
CA ILE A 462 -17.40 -35.36 16.49
C ILE A 462 -16.17 -35.64 15.63
N ARG A 463 -15.39 -34.60 15.28
CA ARG A 463 -14.17 -34.76 14.47
C ARG A 463 -13.10 -35.61 15.14
N CYS A 464 -12.94 -35.53 16.46
CA CYS A 464 -12.00 -36.38 17.19
C CYS A 464 -12.44 -37.84 17.16
N ILE A 465 -13.73 -38.10 17.41
CA ILE A 465 -14.31 -39.45 17.40
C ILE A 465 -14.18 -40.08 16.01
N THR A 466 -14.55 -39.35 14.94
CA THR A 466 -14.42 -39.82 13.55
C THR A 466 -12.97 -40.13 13.17
N LYS A 467 -11.98 -39.52 13.84
CA LYS A 467 -10.54 -39.75 13.60
C LYS A 467 -9.91 -40.71 14.60
N HIS A 468 -10.70 -41.41 15.42
CA HIS A 468 -10.22 -42.29 16.50
C HIS A 468 -9.23 -41.60 17.46
N GLN A 469 -9.45 -40.31 17.73
CA GLN A 469 -8.61 -39.51 18.62
C GLN A 469 -9.21 -39.41 20.01
N ILE A 470 -8.38 -39.59 21.04
CA ILE A 470 -8.77 -39.38 22.44
C ILE A 470 -9.22 -37.92 22.64
N LEU A 471 -10.36 -37.76 23.32
CA LEU A 471 -10.93 -36.47 23.69
C LEU A 471 -10.13 -35.88 24.86
N ARG A 472 -9.20 -34.96 24.56
CA ARG A 472 -8.44 -34.18 25.55
C ARG A 472 -8.83 -32.72 25.50
N THR A 473 -8.89 -32.05 26.66
CA THR A 473 -9.29 -30.64 26.82
C THR A 473 -8.59 -29.73 25.82
N TRP A 474 -7.25 -29.73 25.81
CA TRP A 474 -6.44 -28.86 24.94
C TRP A 474 -6.71 -29.09 23.44
N ARG A 475 -7.06 -30.33 23.04
CA ARG A 475 -7.30 -30.70 21.65
C ARG A 475 -8.65 -30.17 21.19
N ILE A 476 -9.69 -30.37 22.01
CA ILE A 476 -11.03 -29.87 21.76
C ILE A 476 -10.99 -28.34 21.71
N GLU A 477 -10.33 -27.67 22.67
CA GLU A 477 -10.18 -26.21 22.69
C GLU A 477 -9.45 -25.68 21.45
N ARG A 478 -8.36 -26.33 21.03
CA ARG A 478 -7.61 -25.96 19.82
C ARG A 478 -8.48 -26.09 18.56
N MET A 479 -9.18 -27.21 18.41
CA MET A 479 -10.04 -27.46 17.24
C MET A 479 -11.28 -26.58 17.23
N ALA A 480 -11.86 -26.33 18.41
CA ALA A 480 -12.97 -25.43 18.61
C ALA A 480 -12.52 -23.97 18.65
N GLY A 481 -11.23 -23.63 18.52
CA GLY A 481 -10.68 -22.28 18.59
C GLY A 481 -11.18 -21.48 19.81
N LEU A 482 -11.11 -22.11 20.99
CA LEU A 482 -11.44 -21.55 22.30
C LEU A 482 -10.19 -21.50 23.18
N ASN A 483 -10.25 -20.70 24.24
CA ASN A 483 -9.26 -20.71 25.31
C ASN A 483 -9.95 -20.44 26.65
N GLU A 484 -9.33 -20.92 27.73
CA GLU A 484 -9.88 -20.86 29.10
C GLU A 484 -10.42 -19.47 29.48
N LYS A 485 -9.70 -18.40 29.13
CA LYS A 485 -10.08 -17.01 29.43
C LYS A 485 -11.33 -16.50 28.71
N ARG A 486 -11.74 -17.14 27.60
CA ARG A 486 -12.86 -16.69 26.75
C ARG A 486 -13.99 -17.71 26.64
N THR A 487 -13.84 -18.88 27.26
CA THR A 487 -14.87 -19.91 27.31
C THR A 487 -15.93 -19.54 28.34
N ARG A 488 -17.20 -19.57 27.93
CA ARG A 488 -18.34 -19.27 28.80
C ARG A 488 -18.69 -20.45 29.71
N PRO A 489 -19.38 -20.22 30.85
CA PRO A 489 -19.63 -21.27 31.85
C PRO A 489 -20.26 -22.55 31.27
N LEU A 490 -21.31 -22.43 30.46
CA LEU A 490 -21.99 -23.59 29.86
C LEU A 490 -21.07 -24.37 28.89
N ALA A 491 -20.28 -23.65 28.10
CA ALA A 491 -19.32 -24.26 27.19
C ALA A 491 -18.19 -24.97 27.97
N SER A 492 -17.75 -24.40 29.09
CA SER A 492 -16.76 -25.01 29.99
C SER A 492 -17.30 -26.30 30.63
N GLN A 493 -18.56 -26.29 31.09
CA GLN A 493 -19.22 -27.49 31.61
C GLN A 493 -19.31 -28.59 30.53
N LEU A 494 -19.75 -28.25 29.32
CA LEU A 494 -19.82 -29.19 28.20
C LEU A 494 -18.44 -29.78 27.85
N LEU A 495 -17.39 -28.96 27.86
CA LEU A 495 -16.01 -29.42 27.66
C LEU A 495 -15.59 -30.42 28.74
N GLY A 496 -15.95 -30.16 30.00
CA GLY A 496 -15.70 -31.08 31.12
C GLY A 496 -16.41 -32.43 30.95
N PHE A 497 -17.66 -32.44 30.47
CA PHE A 497 -18.36 -33.69 30.15
C PHE A 497 -17.74 -34.42 28.96
N ALA A 498 -17.37 -33.69 27.90
CA ALA A 498 -16.81 -34.28 26.69
C ALA A 498 -15.49 -35.03 26.91
N VAL A 499 -14.63 -34.54 27.81
CA VAL A 499 -13.33 -35.16 28.09
C VAL A 499 -13.46 -36.42 28.97
N LYS A 500 -14.55 -36.55 29.72
CA LYS A 500 -14.87 -37.75 30.52
C LYS A 500 -15.56 -38.85 29.70
N TYR A 501 -15.96 -38.55 28.46
CA TYR A 501 -16.63 -39.51 27.59
C TYR A 501 -15.64 -40.55 27.07
N VAL A 502 -15.89 -41.82 27.41
CA VAL A 502 -15.18 -42.97 26.87
C VAL A 502 -16.07 -43.59 25.78
N PRO A 503 -15.67 -43.56 24.50
CA PRO A 503 -16.42 -44.23 23.45
C PRO A 503 -16.42 -45.74 23.73
N SER A 504 -17.60 -46.34 23.84
CA SER A 504 -17.81 -47.78 23.96
C SER A 504 -17.45 -48.52 22.68
#